data_AF-A0A2P5YL69-F1
#
_entry.id   AF-A0A2P5YL69-F1
#
_cell.length_a   1.000
_cell.length_b   1.000
_cell.length_c   1.000
_cell.angle_alpha   90.00
_cell.angle_beta   90.00
_cell.angle_gamma   90.00
#
_symmetry.space_group_name_H-M   'P 1'
#
loop_
_entity.id
_entity.type
_entity.pdbx_description
1 polymer ?
#
loop_
_entity_poly.entity_id
_entity_poly.type
_entity_poly.pdbx_seq_one_letter_code
_entity_poly.pdbx_strand_id
1 'polypeptide(L)'
;MVLLLVDQADQKQLIVIFTESSKAPPELKVRDAGPVPLKFKRIKNGNKMILSGEHWWKLRSTYAIEDGYRITIESISNNDYKIVEVWKP
;
A
#
# COMPACT_ATOMS: atom_id res chain seq x y z
N MET A 1 -3.56 -10.78 7.65
CA MET A 1 -3.33 -10.32 6.27
C MET A 1 -4.01 -8.98 6.18
N VAL A 2 -3.39 -7.94 5.63
CA VAL A 2 -3.97 -6.61 5.66
C VAL A 2 -4.60 -6.29 4.31
N LEU A 3 -5.87 -5.91 4.33
CA LEU A 3 -6.55 -5.35 3.17
C LEU A 3 -6.47 -3.82 3.20
N LEU A 4 -6.06 -3.26 2.07
CA LEU A 4 -6.00 -1.83 1.80
C LEU A 4 -7.09 -1.49 0.79
N LEU A 5 -8.03 -0.65 1.20
CA LEU A 5 -9.01 -0.11 0.26
C LEU A 5 -8.50 1.23 -0.26
N VAL A 6 -8.30 1.34 -1.57
CA VAL A 6 -7.82 2.55 -2.23
C VAL A 6 -8.96 3.56 -2.27
N ASP A 7 -8.83 4.58 -1.43
CA ASP A 7 -9.78 5.69 -1.35
C ASP A 7 -9.46 6.74 -2.42
N GLN A 8 -8.17 7.08 -2.61
CA GLN A 8 -7.69 7.99 -3.66
C GLN A 8 -6.30 7.59 -4.16
N ALA A 9 -6.10 7.56 -5.47
CA ALA A 9 -4.85 7.23 -6.16
C ALA A 9 -4.31 8.44 -6.94
N ASP A 10 -3.62 9.34 -6.24
CA ASP A 10 -3.03 10.54 -6.83
C ASP A 10 -1.66 10.27 -7.48
N GLN A 11 -1.08 11.27 -8.16
CA GLN A 11 0.26 11.12 -8.75
C GLN A 11 1.38 10.94 -7.70
N LYS A 12 1.22 11.49 -6.49
CA LYS A 12 2.28 11.53 -5.46
C LYS A 12 2.05 10.59 -4.29
N GLN A 13 0.83 10.14 -4.08
CA GLN A 13 0.44 9.39 -2.90
C GLN A 13 -0.76 8.49 -3.19
N LEU A 14 -0.88 7.43 -2.41
CA LEU A 14 -2.04 6.58 -2.33
C LEU A 14 -2.69 6.75 -0.97
N ILE A 15 -3.96 7.15 -0.95
CA ILE A 15 -4.76 7.18 0.26
C ILE A 15 -5.51 5.86 0.35
N VAL A 16 -5.22 5.11 1.41
CA VAL A 16 -5.85 3.82 1.68
C VAL A 16 -6.59 3.83 3.01
N ILE A 17 -7.64 3.04 3.10
CA ILE A 17 -8.30 2.68 4.35
C ILE A 17 -7.77 1.31 4.76
N PHE A 18 -7.16 1.25 5.94
CA PHE A 18 -6.66 0.02 6.52
C PHE A 18 -7.80 -0.70 7.24
N THR A 19 -8.06 -1.97 6.90
CA THR A 19 -9.13 -2.74 7.56
C THR A 19 -8.65 -3.52 8.78
N GLU A 20 -7.35 -3.56 9.07
CA GLU A 20 -6.77 -4.25 10.24
C GLU A 20 -5.90 -3.34 11.14
N SER A 21 -5.70 -3.77 12.39
CA SER A 21 -5.20 -3.01 13.55
C SER A 21 -3.96 -2.12 13.34
N SER A 22 -3.97 -0.95 13.98
CA SER A 22 -3.09 0.22 13.78
C SER A 22 -1.61 0.06 14.18
N LYS A 23 -1.11 -1.17 14.37
CA LYS A 23 0.26 -1.46 14.84
C LYS A 23 1.31 -1.54 13.72
N ALA A 24 0.94 -1.25 12.46
CA ALA A 24 1.89 -1.19 11.37
C ALA A 24 3.02 -0.17 11.65
N PRO A 25 4.26 -0.41 11.21
CA PRO A 25 5.37 0.53 11.37
C PRO A 25 5.17 1.84 10.59
N PRO A 26 5.90 2.92 10.92
CA PRO A 26 5.86 4.18 10.18
C PRO A 26 6.40 4.07 8.74
N GLU A 27 7.16 3.01 8.44
CA GLU A 27 7.63 2.70 7.09
C GLU A 27 7.25 1.27 6.71
N LEU A 28 6.70 1.12 5.51
CA LEU A 28 6.38 -0.18 4.93
C LEU A 28 7.38 -0.48 3.81
N LYS A 29 8.05 -1.62 3.92
CA LYS A 29 8.73 -2.25 2.79
C LYS A 29 7.74 -3.24 2.18
N VAL A 30 7.44 -3.08 0.90
CA VAL A 30 6.45 -3.88 0.18
C VAL A 30 7.15 -4.51 -1.02
N ARG A 31 7.24 -5.84 -1.02
CA ARG A 31 7.72 -6.61 -2.17
C ARG A 31 6.59 -6.77 -3.17
N ASP A 32 6.88 -6.42 -4.41
CA ASP A 32 6.05 -6.72 -5.57
C ASP A 32 6.77 -7.75 -6.47
N ALA A 33 6.28 -7.97 -7.69
CA ALA A 33 6.93 -8.85 -8.68
C ALA A 33 8.28 -8.31 -9.20
N GLY A 34 8.69 -7.10 -8.79
CA GLY A 34 9.91 -6.45 -9.19
C GLY A 34 11.13 -6.82 -8.34
N PRO A 35 12.34 -6.50 -8.84
CA PRO A 35 13.60 -6.87 -8.19
C PRO A 35 13.93 -6.03 -6.94
N VAL A 36 13.25 -4.90 -6.73
CA VAL A 36 13.54 -3.94 -5.65
C VAL A 36 12.29 -3.74 -4.79
N PRO A 37 12.37 -3.91 -3.47
CA PRO A 37 11.26 -3.63 -2.57
C PRO A 37 10.79 -2.17 -2.67
N LEU A 38 9.49 -1.99 -2.78
CA LEU A 38 8.83 -0.70 -2.75
C LEU A 38 8.87 -0.18 -1.30
N LYS A 39 9.16 1.11 -1.11
CA LYS A 39 9.27 1.71 0.23
C LYS A 39 8.24 2.82 0.32
N PHE A 40 7.40 2.73 1.35
CA PHE A 40 6.33 3.68 1.60
C PHE A 40 6.44 4.26 2.99
N LYS A 41 6.31 5.58 3.09
CA LYS A 41 6.05 6.26 4.34
C LYS A 41 4.58 6.13 4.67
N ARG A 42 4.30 5.85 5.93
CA ARG A 42 2.97 5.67 6.47
C ARG A 42 2.59 6.89 7.28
N ILE A 43 1.56 7.61 6.86
CA ILE A 43 1.02 8.75 7.59
C ILE A 43 -0.42 8.43 7.97
N LYS A 44 -0.69 8.30 9.28
CA LYS A 44 -2.05 8.06 9.78
C LYS A 44 -2.83 9.38 9.77
N ASN A 45 -4.01 9.37 9.15
CA ASN A 45 -4.93 10.50 9.12
C ASN A 45 -6.35 10.02 9.49
N GLY A 46 -6.64 9.98 10.80
CA GLY A 46 -7.87 9.38 11.32
C GLY A 46 -7.95 7.88 11.02
N ASN A 47 -9.01 7.46 10.33
CA ASN A 47 -9.22 6.08 9.84
C ASN A 47 -8.54 5.81 8.49
N LYS A 48 -8.03 6.87 7.83
CA LYS A 48 -7.31 6.77 6.57
C LYS A 48 -5.81 6.71 6.84
N MET A 49 -5.11 6.19 5.85
CA MET A 49 -3.68 6.11 5.86
C MET A 49 -3.13 6.52 4.50
N ILE A 50 -2.18 7.42 4.52
CA ILE A 50 -1.50 7.88 3.31
C ILE A 50 -0.24 7.04 3.18
N LEU A 51 -0.15 6.31 2.08
CA LEU A 51 1.07 5.67 1.59
C LEU A 51 1.70 6.60 0.57
N SER A 52 2.81 7.21 0.95
CA SER A 52 3.55 8.13 0.08
C SER A 52 5.00 7.70 -0.05
N GLY A 53 5.64 8.10 -1.14
CA GLY A 53 7.04 7.78 -1.38
C GLY A 53 7.36 7.67 -2.86
N GLU A 54 8.65 7.63 -3.15
CA GLU A 54 9.16 7.53 -4.52
C GLU A 54 8.68 6.25 -5.21
N HIS A 55 8.38 5.17 -4.50
CA HIS A 55 7.98 3.91 -5.15
C HIS A 55 6.46 3.79 -5.43
N TRP A 56 5.67 4.83 -5.11
CA TRP A 56 4.22 4.81 -5.37
C TRP A 56 3.86 4.85 -6.84
N TRP A 57 4.48 5.75 -7.62
CA TRP A 57 4.20 5.83 -9.05
C TRP A 57 4.50 4.50 -9.75
N LYS A 58 5.56 3.79 -9.31
CA LYS A 58 5.90 2.47 -9.83
C LYS A 58 4.80 1.46 -9.52
N LEU A 59 4.34 1.41 -8.28
CA LEU A 59 3.26 0.52 -7.88
C LEU A 59 1.98 0.76 -8.69
N ARG A 60 1.60 2.04 -8.82
CA ARG A 60 0.43 2.45 -9.58
C ARG A 60 0.53 2.04 -11.04
N SER A 61 1.68 2.26 -11.68
CA SER A 61 1.90 1.90 -13.08
C SER A 61 1.93 0.38 -13.29
N THR A 62 2.55 -0.39 -12.38
CA THR A 62 2.64 -1.85 -12.49
C THR A 62 1.27 -2.52 -12.43
N TYR A 63 0.38 -2.04 -11.55
CA TYR A 63 -0.91 -2.68 -11.30
C TYR A 63 -2.11 -1.89 -11.82
N ALA A 64 -1.87 -0.80 -12.57
CA ALA A 64 -2.90 0.14 -13.04
C ALA A 64 -3.91 0.53 -11.94
N ILE A 65 -3.40 0.89 -10.75
CA ILE A 65 -4.24 1.16 -9.58
C ILE A 65 -5.03 2.46 -9.77
N GLU A 66 -6.33 2.36 -9.55
CA GLU A 66 -7.28 3.47 -9.56
C GLU A 66 -8.06 3.54 -8.23
N ASP A 67 -8.85 4.59 -8.08
CA ASP A 67 -9.78 4.76 -6.97
C ASP A 67 -10.73 3.55 -6.89
N GLY A 68 -11.01 3.08 -5.67
CA GLY A 68 -11.86 1.92 -5.40
C GLY A 68 -11.18 0.56 -5.48
N TYR A 69 -9.92 0.49 -5.90
CA TYR A 69 -9.15 -0.76 -5.90
C TYR A 69 -8.96 -1.31 -4.48
N ARG A 70 -8.73 -2.62 -4.42
CA ARG A 70 -8.36 -3.36 -3.22
C ARG A 70 -6.97 -3.94 -3.38
N ILE A 71 -6.11 -3.71 -2.41
CA ILE A 71 -4.75 -4.24 -2.37
C ILE A 71 -4.62 -5.10 -1.12
N THR A 72 -4.29 -6.36 -1.30
CA THR A 72 -4.02 -7.29 -0.21
C THR A 72 -2.53 -7.39 -0.01
N ILE A 73 -2.06 -7.04 1.19
CA ILE A 73 -0.66 -7.23 1.59
C ILE A 73 -0.54 -8.22 2.74
N GLU A 74 0.50 -9.03 2.70
CA GLU A 74 0.82 -9.99 3.76
C GLU A 74 2.15 -9.62 4.42
N SER A 75 2.17 -9.61 5.76
CA SER A 75 3.40 -9.41 6.54
C SER A 75 4.28 -10.64 6.40
N ILE A 76 5.51 -10.47 5.91
CA ILE A 76 6.50 -11.54 5.77
C ILE A 76 7.62 -11.45 6.82
N SER A 77 7.89 -10.26 7.35
CA SER A 77 8.76 -10.05 8.52
C SER A 77 8.44 -8.70 9.18
N ASN A 78 9.15 -8.33 10.25
CA ASN A 78 8.99 -7.02 10.87
C ASN A 78 9.19 -5.90 9.82
N ASN A 79 8.10 -5.20 9.51
CA ASN A 79 8.03 -4.06 8.59
C ASN A 79 8.22 -4.42 7.10
N ASP A 80 8.30 -5.70 6.75
CA ASP A 80 8.38 -6.19 5.38
C ASP A 80 7.09 -6.93 5.03
N TYR A 81 6.49 -6.51 3.93
CA TYR A 81 5.20 -6.98 3.43
C TYR A 81 5.37 -7.43 1.99
N LYS A 82 4.50 -8.29 1.51
CA LYS A 82 4.39 -8.62 0.07
C LYS A 82 2.98 -8.31 -0.43
N ILE A 83 2.88 -7.87 -1.67
CA ILE A 83 1.59 -7.78 -2.37
C ILE A 83 1.18 -9.20 -2.72
N VAL A 84 -0.01 -9.58 -2.28
CA VAL A 84 -0.61 -10.88 -2.60
C VAL A 84 -1.62 -10.71 -3.72
N GLU A 85 -2.37 -9.61 -3.73
CA GLU A 85 -3.45 -9.40 -4.67
C GLU A 85 -3.70 -7.90 -4.89
N VAL A 86 -4.03 -7.53 -6.12
CA VAL A 86 -4.53 -6.20 -6.47
C VAL A 86 -5.71 -6.40 -7.41
N TRP A 87 -6.88 -5.88 -7.05
CA TRP A 87 -8.10 -6.07 -7.85
C TRP A 87 -9.08 -4.91 -7.69
N LYS A 88 -9.92 -4.73 -8.71
CA LYS A 88 -11.05 -3.80 -8.69
C LYS A 88 -12.32 -4.61 -8.41
N PRO A 89 -13.11 -4.27 -7.38
CA PRO A 89 -14.41 -4.89 -7.15
C PRO A 89 -15.44 -4.57 -8.24
#